data_AF-A0A674AET8-F1
#
_entry.id   AF-A0A674AET8-F1
#
_cell.length_a   1.000
_cell.length_b   1.000
_cell.length_c   1.000
_cell.angle_alpha   90.00
_cell.angle_beta   90.00
_cell.angle_gamma   90.00
#
_symmetry.space_group_name_H-M   'P 1'
#
loop_
_entity.id
_entity.type
_entity.pdbx_description
1 polymer ?
#
loop_
_entity_poly.entity_id
_entity_poly.type
_entity_poly.pdbx_seq_one_letter_code
_entity_poly.pdbx_strand_id
1 'polypeptide(L)'
;MFSKTEESGAKTETILPQKFIVGAVTWRIEEEVLAALRMQPGPGNGPPGRLFVPESVRSAVLQWSHASKMFCHPGVARTMALLRRRFWWPAMGEDTRRFVAACPVCAQNKSANRTSSGLLHPLPIPRRPWLHLALDFVTGLPSSDGNTVILTIVDRFSKFAHFVPISKLPSASETSEILVREVFRVHGLPSDIVSDRGLQFTSAVWKSFCLAIGATVSLTSGFHPQSNGQAERGNHKMESTLCCLVSSDPASWASQLPWVVYSHNTLPTSATGMSLFQCLYGYQPPLFPSQEKDLSHQARKA
;
A
#
# COMPACT_ATOMS: atom_id res chain seq x y z
N MET A 1 -50.62 -53.34 -17.82
CA MET A 1 -50.82 -51.88 -17.87
C MET A 1 -50.03 -51.30 -16.70
N PHE A 2 -48.86 -50.71 -16.99
CA PHE A 2 -47.85 -50.33 -16.01
C PHE A 2 -48.34 -49.16 -15.14
N SER A 3 -48.35 -49.34 -13.82
CA SER A 3 -48.52 -48.25 -12.86
C SER A 3 -47.16 -47.63 -12.56
N LYS A 4 -47.11 -46.30 -12.59
CA LYS A 4 -45.92 -45.45 -12.48
C LYS A 4 -45.18 -45.66 -11.15
N THR A 5 -43.87 -45.85 -11.24
CA THR A 5 -42.92 -45.62 -10.16
C THR A 5 -42.70 -44.11 -10.02
N GLU A 6 -42.81 -43.58 -8.81
CA GLU A 6 -42.50 -42.19 -8.48
C GLU A 6 -40.99 -41.94 -8.65
N GLU A 7 -40.63 -40.96 -9.48
CA GLU A 7 -39.28 -40.38 -9.48
C GLU A 7 -39.15 -39.42 -8.29
N SER A 8 -38.27 -39.78 -7.36
CA SER A 8 -37.82 -38.88 -6.30
C SER A 8 -36.99 -37.76 -6.91
N GLY A 9 -37.55 -36.54 -6.93
CA GLY A 9 -36.83 -35.34 -7.33
C GLY A 9 -35.69 -35.04 -6.37
N ALA A 10 -34.47 -35.44 -6.74
CA ALA A 10 -33.26 -35.06 -6.02
C ALA A 10 -33.11 -33.52 -6.06
N LYS A 11 -33.40 -32.86 -4.93
CA LYS A 11 -33.05 -31.45 -4.75
C LYS A 11 -31.53 -31.35 -4.74
N THR A 12 -30.95 -30.76 -5.78
CA THR A 12 -29.56 -30.30 -5.76
C THR A 12 -29.40 -29.25 -4.67
N GLU A 13 -28.89 -29.65 -3.51
CA GLU A 13 -28.41 -28.75 -2.48
C GLU A 13 -27.21 -27.98 -3.04
N THR A 14 -27.38 -26.69 -3.29
CA THR A 14 -26.26 -25.82 -3.63
C THR A 14 -25.49 -25.50 -2.34
N ILE A 15 -24.16 -25.59 -2.41
CA ILE A 15 -23.23 -25.25 -1.31
C ILE A 15 -23.44 -23.80 -0.82
N LEU A 16 -23.96 -22.93 -1.68
CA LEU A 16 -24.28 -21.56 -1.33
C LEU A 16 -25.78 -21.44 -0.98
N PRO A 17 -26.12 -20.70 0.10
CA PRO A 17 -27.51 -20.45 0.45
C PRO A 17 -28.22 -19.69 -0.66
N GLN A 18 -29.48 -20.04 -0.94
CA GLN A 18 -30.29 -19.41 -2.00
C GLN A 18 -30.49 -17.90 -1.82
N LYS A 19 -30.23 -17.38 -0.62
CA LYS A 19 -30.25 -15.96 -0.29
C LYS A 19 -29.05 -15.65 0.60
N PHE A 20 -28.26 -14.66 0.22
CA PHE A 20 -27.21 -14.09 1.04
C PHE A 20 -27.43 -12.58 1.12
N ILE A 21 -27.17 -12.00 2.29
CA ILE A 21 -27.18 -10.55 2.47
C ILE A 21 -25.81 -10.06 2.02
N VAL A 22 -25.77 -9.32 0.92
CA VAL A 22 -24.58 -8.52 0.57
C VAL A 22 -24.65 -7.26 1.41
N GLY A 23 -23.95 -7.26 2.55
CA GLY A 23 -23.63 -6.02 3.24
C GLY A 23 -22.71 -5.21 2.33
N ALA A 24 -23.20 -4.11 1.76
CA ALA A 24 -22.31 -3.15 1.13
C ALA A 24 -21.46 -2.52 2.23
N VAL A 25 -20.13 -2.67 2.17
CA VAL A 25 -19.21 -2.03 3.12
C VAL A 25 -19.20 -0.54 2.85
N THR A 26 -20.11 0.21 3.46
CA THR A 26 -20.10 1.67 3.42
C THR A 26 -19.17 2.18 4.50
N TRP A 27 -18.27 3.10 4.12
CA TRP A 27 -17.50 3.80 5.14
C TRP A 27 -18.43 4.79 5.84
N ARG A 28 -18.46 4.72 7.17
CA ARG A 28 -19.23 5.62 8.03
C ARG A 28 -19.07 7.11 7.65
N ILE A 29 -17.89 7.52 7.19
CA ILE A 29 -17.65 8.91 6.78
C ILE A 29 -18.48 9.35 5.56
N GLU A 30 -18.76 8.45 4.60
CA GLU A 30 -19.61 8.78 3.45
C GLU A 30 -21.06 8.97 3.91
N GLU A 31 -21.52 8.14 4.83
CA GLU A 31 -22.86 8.25 5.44
C GLU A 31 -23.01 9.55 6.22
N GLU A 32 -22.00 9.93 7.02
CA GLU A 32 -21.98 11.19 7.76
C GLU A 32 -22.07 12.40 6.83
N VAL A 33 -21.33 12.39 5.71
CA VAL A 33 -21.39 13.45 4.70
C VAL A 33 -22.77 13.49 4.03
N LEU A 34 -23.31 12.34 3.63
CA LEU A 34 -24.64 12.26 3.01
C LEU A 34 -25.76 12.71 3.97
N ALA A 35 -25.65 12.39 5.26
CA ALA A 35 -26.59 12.85 6.27
C ALA A 35 -26.51 14.37 6.45
N ALA A 36 -25.29 14.94 6.53
CA ALA A 36 -25.10 16.38 6.64
C ALA A 36 -25.63 17.14 5.40
N LEU A 37 -25.47 16.57 4.21
CA LEU A 37 -25.98 17.14 2.96
C LEU A 37 -27.50 17.27 2.90
N ARG A 38 -28.26 16.42 3.62
CA ARG A 38 -29.72 16.55 3.72
C ARG A 38 -30.14 17.83 4.44
N MET A 39 -29.29 18.32 5.35
CA MET A 39 -29.55 19.53 6.14
C MET A 39 -28.92 20.77 5.50
N GLN A 40 -27.79 20.61 4.83
CA GLN A 40 -27.02 21.70 4.20
C GLN A 40 -26.65 21.31 2.76
N PRO A 41 -27.55 21.55 1.79
CA PRO A 41 -27.27 21.21 0.40
C PRO A 41 -26.09 22.02 -0.14
N GLY A 42 -25.30 21.38 -1.00
CA GLY A 42 -24.14 22.02 -1.61
C GLY A 42 -24.50 23.10 -2.63
N PRO A 43 -23.52 23.93 -3.03
CA PRO A 43 -23.71 25.06 -3.95
C PRO A 43 -24.04 24.68 -5.41
N GLY A 44 -24.24 23.40 -5.73
CA GLY A 44 -24.59 22.92 -7.08
C GLY A 44 -23.49 23.04 -8.14
N ASN A 45 -22.42 23.79 -7.89
CA ASN A 45 -21.30 24.04 -8.81
C ASN A 45 -20.07 23.14 -8.54
N GLY A 46 -20.30 21.99 -7.90
CA GLY A 46 -19.24 21.04 -7.58
C GLY A 46 -18.71 20.30 -8.82
N PRO A 47 -17.48 19.79 -8.77
CA PRO A 47 -16.98 18.95 -9.84
C PRO A 47 -17.81 17.66 -9.99
N PRO A 48 -17.90 17.10 -11.21
CA PRO A 48 -18.70 15.90 -11.46
C PRO A 48 -18.20 14.71 -10.63
N GLY A 49 -19.14 13.91 -10.12
CA GLY A 49 -18.86 12.70 -9.33
C GLY A 49 -18.35 12.94 -7.91
N ARG A 50 -18.24 14.20 -7.46
CA ARG A 50 -17.77 14.56 -6.10
C ARG A 50 -18.93 15.01 -5.21
N LEU A 51 -18.92 14.53 -3.97
CA LEU A 51 -19.83 14.96 -2.92
C LEU A 51 -19.32 16.26 -2.29
N PHE A 52 -20.20 17.25 -2.21
CA PHE A 52 -19.93 18.44 -1.41
C PHE A 52 -19.86 18.07 0.07
N VAL A 53 -18.90 18.64 0.81
CA VAL A 53 -18.74 18.39 2.26
C VAL A 53 -19.17 19.63 3.05
N PRO A 54 -20.32 19.58 3.74
CA PRO A 54 -20.77 20.63 4.65
C PRO A 54 -19.74 20.93 5.74
N GLU A 55 -19.68 22.17 6.20
CA GLU A 55 -18.66 22.65 7.14
C GLU A 55 -18.61 21.81 8.43
N SER A 56 -19.78 21.39 8.93
CA SER A 56 -19.93 20.58 10.14
C SER A 56 -19.19 19.23 10.11
N VAL A 57 -18.94 18.67 8.92
CA VAL A 57 -18.31 17.35 8.75
C VAL A 57 -16.93 17.40 8.09
N ARG A 58 -16.42 18.60 7.73
CA ARG A 58 -15.09 18.74 7.10
C ARG A 58 -13.97 18.21 7.98
N SER A 59 -14.02 18.48 9.29
CA SER A 59 -13.01 18.00 10.23
C SER A 59 -12.97 16.46 10.30
N ALA A 60 -14.13 15.80 10.31
CA ALA A 60 -14.23 14.34 10.30
C ALA A 60 -13.67 13.75 9.00
N VAL A 61 -13.96 14.36 7.85
CA VAL A 61 -13.44 13.93 6.54
C VAL A 61 -11.92 14.10 6.48
N LEU A 62 -11.39 15.22 6.98
CA LEU A 62 -9.95 15.47 7.07
C LEU A 62 -9.27 14.45 8.00
N GLN A 63 -9.83 14.21 9.19
CA GLN A 63 -9.36 13.21 10.15
C GLN A 63 -9.34 11.80 9.52
N TRP A 64 -10.42 11.39 8.85
CA TRP A 64 -10.48 10.09 8.16
C TRP A 64 -9.43 9.97 7.06
N SER A 65 -9.26 11.02 6.25
CA SER A 65 -8.33 11.01 5.12
C SER A 65 -6.85 11.07 5.53
N HIS A 66 -6.55 11.68 6.68
CA HIS A 66 -5.20 11.89 7.16
C HIS A 66 -4.81 10.86 8.25
N ALA A 67 -5.59 10.76 9.32
CA ALA A 67 -5.20 10.07 10.54
C ALA A 67 -5.89 8.70 10.72
N SER A 68 -6.58 8.19 9.70
CA SER A 68 -7.07 6.80 9.76
C SER A 68 -5.91 5.82 9.63
N LYS A 69 -6.09 4.65 10.26
CA LYS A 69 -5.18 3.51 10.16
C LYS A 69 -4.87 3.16 8.70
N MET A 70 -5.86 3.25 7.82
CA MET A 70 -5.77 2.89 6.40
C MET A 70 -4.84 3.78 5.58
N PHE A 71 -4.72 5.08 5.90
CA PHE A 71 -3.95 6.04 5.10
C PHE A 71 -2.68 6.56 5.78
N CYS A 72 -2.52 6.29 7.09
CA CYS A 72 -1.25 6.35 7.80
C CYS A 72 -0.57 7.73 7.78
N HIS A 73 -1.30 8.81 8.10
CA HIS A 73 -0.75 10.16 8.17
C HIS A 73 0.01 10.60 6.89
N PRO A 74 -0.67 10.58 5.71
CA PRO A 74 -0.08 11.08 4.49
C PRO A 74 0.17 12.59 4.58
N GLY A 75 1.18 13.06 3.84
CA GLY A 75 1.40 14.49 3.67
C GLY A 75 0.32 15.14 2.80
N VAL A 76 0.26 16.46 2.81
CA VAL A 76 -0.79 17.28 2.15
C VAL A 76 -1.15 16.80 0.74
N ALA A 77 -0.16 16.59 -0.13
CA ALA A 77 -0.41 16.22 -1.52
C ALA A 77 -1.17 14.88 -1.65
N ARG A 78 -0.79 13.88 -0.84
CA ARG A 78 -1.44 12.56 -0.82
C ARG A 78 -2.82 12.62 -0.18
N THR A 79 -2.97 13.37 0.91
CA THR A 79 -4.28 13.62 1.54
C THR A 79 -5.24 14.29 0.56
N MET A 80 -4.78 15.33 -0.15
CA MET A 80 -5.58 16.01 -1.18
C MET A 80 -5.96 15.09 -2.34
N ALA A 81 -5.02 14.25 -2.79
CA ALA A 81 -5.30 13.30 -3.85
C ALA A 81 -6.36 12.28 -3.42
N LEU A 82 -6.33 11.82 -2.17
CA LEU A 82 -7.35 10.94 -1.60
C LEU A 82 -8.72 11.64 -1.54
N LEU A 83 -8.80 12.84 -0.97
CA LEU A 83 -10.04 13.60 -0.83
C LEU A 83 -10.71 13.85 -2.18
N ARG A 84 -9.95 14.26 -3.20
CA ARG A 84 -10.44 14.57 -4.55
C ARG A 84 -11.10 13.38 -5.25
N ARG A 85 -10.92 12.15 -4.76
CA ARG A 85 -11.57 10.97 -5.33
C ARG A 85 -13.06 10.93 -5.06
N ARG A 86 -13.54 11.55 -3.98
CA ARG A 86 -14.96 11.52 -3.62
C ARG A 86 -15.52 12.83 -3.10
N PHE A 87 -14.69 13.69 -2.52
CA PHE A 87 -15.13 14.86 -1.78
C PHE A 87 -14.68 16.17 -2.43
N TRP A 88 -15.40 17.24 -2.13
CA TRP A 88 -15.13 18.59 -2.61
C TRP A 88 -15.71 19.65 -1.68
N TRP A 89 -14.98 20.75 -1.48
CA TRP A 89 -15.48 22.05 -1.03
C TRP A 89 -14.49 23.16 -1.45
N PRO A 90 -14.91 24.44 -1.53
CA PRO A 90 -14.08 25.51 -2.10
C PRO A 90 -12.69 25.67 -1.45
N ALA A 91 -12.61 25.63 -0.12
CA ALA A 91 -11.37 25.82 0.64
C ALA A 91 -10.59 24.51 0.92
N MET A 92 -10.94 23.38 0.27
CA MET A 92 -10.39 22.06 0.58
C MET A 92 -8.87 21.96 0.60
N GLY A 93 -8.21 22.64 -0.34
CA GLY A 93 -6.75 22.68 -0.40
C GLY A 93 -6.13 23.36 0.82
N GLU A 94 -6.72 24.47 1.25
CA GLU A 94 -6.22 25.27 2.36
C GLU A 94 -6.51 24.59 3.71
N ASP A 95 -7.73 24.09 3.89
CA ASP A 95 -8.11 23.36 5.10
C ASP A 95 -7.26 22.09 5.28
N THR A 96 -6.94 21.38 4.20
CA THR A 96 -6.06 20.21 4.26
C THR A 96 -4.64 20.57 4.67
N ARG A 97 -4.07 21.66 4.15
CA ARG A 97 -2.74 22.14 4.57
C ARG A 97 -2.73 22.46 6.05
N ARG A 98 -3.70 23.24 6.51
CA ARG A 98 -3.83 23.64 7.91
C ARG A 98 -3.96 22.43 8.82
N PHE A 99 -4.81 21.47 8.45
CA PHE A 99 -5.05 20.26 9.22
C PHE A 99 -3.80 19.38 9.36
N VAL A 100 -3.11 19.11 8.24
CA VAL A 100 -1.89 18.28 8.25
C VAL A 100 -0.76 18.98 9.01
N ALA A 101 -0.61 20.30 8.87
CA ALA A 101 0.40 21.08 9.59
C ALA A 101 0.14 21.09 11.11
N ALA A 102 -1.12 21.08 11.53
CA ALA A 102 -1.52 21.04 12.94
C ALA A 102 -1.45 19.63 13.56
N CYS A 103 -1.10 18.59 12.80
CA CYS A 103 -1.08 17.22 13.32
C CYS A 103 0.14 16.98 14.24
N PRO A 104 -0.07 16.76 15.56
CA PRO A 104 1.04 16.58 16.51
C PRO A 104 1.85 15.30 16.24
N VAL A 105 1.16 14.22 15.82
CA VAL A 105 1.80 12.95 15.45
C VAL A 105 2.77 13.13 14.29
N CYS A 106 2.38 13.91 13.27
CA CYS A 106 3.26 14.21 12.15
C CYS A 106 4.43 15.10 12.56
N ALA A 107 4.16 16.15 13.34
CA ALA A 107 5.19 17.09 13.78
C ALA A 107 6.29 16.41 14.60
N GLN A 108 5.95 15.40 15.42
CA GLN A 108 6.90 14.65 16.22
C GLN A 108 7.69 13.61 15.42
N ASN A 109 7.06 12.94 14.46
CA ASN A 109 7.61 11.74 13.81
C ASN A 109 8.13 11.96 12.38
N LYS A 110 7.77 13.07 11.73
CA LYS A 110 8.22 13.39 10.37
C LYS A 110 9.29 14.46 10.44
N SER A 111 10.53 14.11 10.09
CA SER A 111 11.61 15.08 9.93
C SER A 111 11.31 16.02 8.77
N ALA A 112 11.81 17.27 8.86
CA ALA A 112 11.82 18.17 7.71
C ALA A 112 12.61 17.49 6.57
N ASN A 113 12.02 17.47 5.36
CA ASN A 113 12.60 16.85 4.17
C ASN A 113 14.09 17.17 4.07
N ARG A 114 14.96 16.21 4.40
CA ARG A 114 16.37 16.31 4.07
C ARG A 114 16.47 16.16 2.56
N THR A 115 16.96 17.19 1.88
CA THR A 115 17.39 17.10 0.48
C THR A 115 18.39 15.96 0.37
N SER A 116 18.10 14.95 -0.47
CA SER A 116 19.06 13.89 -0.73
C SER A 116 20.30 14.48 -1.39
N SER A 117 21.48 14.26 -0.79
CA SER A 117 22.75 14.65 -1.39
C SER A 117 23.06 13.80 -2.63
N GLY A 118 23.26 14.46 -3.77
CA GLY A 118 23.93 13.90 -4.95
C GLY A 118 23.04 13.43 -6.10
N LEU A 119 23.59 13.51 -7.32
CA LEU A 119 23.04 12.91 -8.52
C LEU A 119 23.10 11.38 -8.37
N LEU A 120 21.94 10.72 -8.40
CA LEU A 120 21.89 9.26 -8.42
C LEU A 120 22.17 8.78 -9.84
N HIS A 121 23.10 7.84 -10.03
CA HIS A 121 23.15 7.04 -11.24
C HIS A 121 22.11 5.92 -11.15
N PRO A 122 20.97 6.01 -11.87
CA PRO A 122 19.92 5.02 -11.76
C PRO A 122 20.35 3.72 -12.42
N LEU A 123 20.11 2.60 -11.72
CA LEU A 123 20.18 1.27 -12.34
C LEU A 123 19.15 1.17 -13.50
N PRO A 124 19.40 0.32 -14.52
CA PRO A 124 18.49 0.14 -15.64
C PRO A 124 17.06 -0.17 -15.16
N ILE A 125 16.08 0.49 -15.79
CA ILE A 125 14.66 0.27 -15.50
C ILE A 125 14.27 -1.10 -16.07
N PRO A 126 13.64 -1.98 -15.28
CA PRO A 126 13.20 -3.29 -15.76
C PRO A 126 12.13 -3.15 -16.87
N ARG A 127 11.89 -4.20 -17.65
CA ARG A 127 10.91 -4.16 -18.76
C ARG A 127 9.46 -4.43 -18.33
N ARG A 128 9.27 -5.05 -17.17
CA ARG A 128 7.96 -5.37 -16.60
C ARG A 128 8.01 -5.41 -15.07
N PRO A 129 6.87 -5.32 -14.38
CA PRO A 129 6.81 -5.51 -12.94
C PRO A 129 7.40 -6.84 -12.48
N TRP A 130 8.01 -6.82 -11.30
CA TRP A 130 8.60 -7.96 -10.58
C TRP A 130 9.76 -8.66 -11.28
N LEU A 131 10.28 -8.08 -12.37
CA LEU A 131 11.44 -8.64 -13.06
C LEU A 131 12.73 -8.39 -12.27
N HIS A 132 12.93 -7.20 -11.72
CA HIS A 132 14.07 -6.90 -10.85
C HIS A 132 13.58 -6.49 -9.46
N LEU A 133 14.13 -7.09 -8.41
CA LEU A 133 13.80 -6.80 -7.02
C LEU A 133 14.91 -6.00 -6.34
N ALA A 134 14.55 -5.21 -5.34
CA ALA A 134 15.47 -4.66 -4.36
C ALA A 134 15.10 -5.16 -2.97
N LEU A 135 16.08 -5.69 -2.24
CA LEU A 135 15.95 -6.22 -0.89
C LEU A 135 16.76 -5.39 0.09
N ASP A 136 16.21 -5.16 1.28
CA ASP A 136 16.89 -4.50 2.38
C ASP A 136 16.26 -4.90 3.73
N PHE A 137 17.06 -4.85 4.80
CA PHE A 137 16.62 -5.20 6.15
C PHE A 137 16.63 -3.98 7.06
N VAL A 138 15.45 -3.63 7.59
CA VAL A 138 15.34 -2.66 8.68
C VAL A 138 15.48 -3.42 9.99
N THR A 139 16.58 -3.17 10.69
CA THR A 139 16.94 -3.84 11.96
C THR A 139 16.91 -2.86 13.14
N GLY A 140 17.08 -3.36 14.36
CA GLY A 140 17.12 -2.52 15.56
C GLY A 140 15.75 -1.99 15.98
N LEU A 141 14.67 -2.62 15.48
CA LEU A 141 13.31 -2.29 15.90
C LEU A 141 13.03 -2.88 17.29
N PRO A 142 12.18 -2.23 18.10
CA PRO A 142 11.70 -2.83 19.34
C PRO A 142 10.96 -4.14 19.04
N SER A 143 10.91 -5.08 19.99
CA SER A 143 10.15 -6.32 19.81
C SER A 143 8.66 -6.03 19.64
N SER A 144 8.01 -6.63 18.63
CA SER A 144 6.57 -6.54 18.38
C SER A 144 6.04 -7.86 17.84
N ASP A 145 5.13 -8.50 18.58
CA ASP A 145 4.61 -9.84 18.27
C ASP A 145 5.72 -10.88 17.98
N GLY A 146 6.86 -10.75 18.68
CA GLY A 146 8.05 -11.59 18.49
C GLY A 146 8.94 -11.20 17.30
N ASN A 147 8.65 -10.09 16.62
CA ASN A 147 9.41 -9.56 15.48
C ASN A 147 10.35 -8.42 15.89
N THR A 148 11.54 -8.37 15.27
CA THR A 148 12.56 -7.32 15.52
C THR A 148 13.18 -6.76 14.23
N VAL A 149 12.81 -7.33 13.08
CA VAL A 149 13.35 -6.97 11.77
C VAL A 149 12.20 -6.85 10.78
N ILE A 150 12.33 -5.93 9.81
CA ILE A 150 11.46 -5.88 8.63
C ILE A 150 12.32 -6.17 7.40
N LEU A 151 11.95 -7.20 6.62
CA LEU A 151 12.47 -7.38 5.27
C LEU A 151 11.62 -6.54 4.32
N THR A 152 12.28 -5.63 3.62
CA THR A 152 11.67 -4.81 2.56
C THR A 152 11.97 -5.43 1.22
N ILE A 153 10.93 -5.63 0.40
CA ILE A 153 11.03 -6.23 -0.93
C ILE A 153 10.31 -5.32 -1.91
N VAL A 154 11.07 -4.66 -2.78
CA VAL A 154 10.55 -3.63 -3.67
C VAL A 154 10.73 -4.03 -5.12
N ASP A 155 9.63 -4.02 -5.89
CA ASP A 155 9.68 -4.13 -7.34
C ASP A 155 10.35 -2.88 -7.92
N ARG A 156 11.49 -3.04 -8.62
CA ARG A 156 12.21 -1.90 -9.17
C ARG A 156 11.49 -1.23 -10.34
N PHE A 157 10.50 -1.86 -10.95
CA PHE A 157 9.69 -1.26 -12.00
C PHE A 157 8.58 -0.37 -11.43
N SER A 158 7.57 -0.98 -10.79
CA SER A 158 6.37 -0.28 -10.29
C SER A 158 6.59 0.41 -8.94
N LYS A 159 7.67 0.08 -8.23
CA LYS A 159 7.97 0.43 -6.84
C LYS A 159 7.06 -0.23 -5.80
N PHE A 160 6.14 -1.09 -6.23
CA PHE A 160 5.29 -1.84 -5.31
C PHE A 160 6.14 -2.61 -4.29
N ALA A 161 5.77 -2.53 -3.03
CA ALA A 161 6.58 -3.04 -1.93
C ALA A 161 5.83 -4.06 -1.07
N HIS A 162 6.57 -5.05 -0.59
CA HIS A 162 6.19 -5.89 0.55
C HIS A 162 7.08 -5.52 1.73
N PHE A 163 6.48 -5.43 2.92
CA PHE A 163 7.18 -5.27 4.19
C PHE A 163 6.83 -6.45 5.08
N VAL A 164 7.80 -7.31 5.33
CA VAL A 164 7.60 -8.60 6.00
C VAL A 164 8.23 -8.52 7.39
N PRO A 165 7.47 -8.67 8.48
CA PRO A 165 8.03 -8.71 9.82
C PRO A 165 8.72 -10.06 10.06
N ILE A 166 9.90 -10.04 10.68
CA ILE A 166 10.73 -11.21 10.97
C ILE A 166 11.25 -11.14 12.41
N SER A 167 11.33 -12.31 13.07
CA SER A 167 11.79 -12.46 14.45
C SER A 167 13.24 -12.04 14.69
N LYS A 168 14.11 -12.29 13.73
CA LYS A 168 15.54 -11.96 13.74
C LYS A 168 16.04 -11.83 12.30
N LEU A 169 17.28 -11.39 12.13
CA LEU A 169 17.91 -11.38 10.82
C LEU A 169 17.99 -12.82 10.26
N PRO A 170 17.35 -13.13 9.12
CA PRO A 170 17.29 -14.48 8.60
C PRO A 170 18.61 -14.89 7.93
N SER A 171 18.85 -16.19 7.90
CA SER A 171 19.84 -16.81 7.02
C SER A 171 19.45 -16.67 5.55
N ALA A 172 20.36 -16.99 4.64
CA ALA A 172 20.07 -17.01 3.21
C ALA A 172 18.96 -18.01 2.84
N SER A 173 18.89 -19.16 3.51
CA SER A 173 17.83 -20.17 3.28
C SER A 173 16.47 -19.64 3.71
N GLU A 174 16.38 -19.11 4.92
CA GLU A 174 15.14 -18.51 5.45
C GLU A 174 14.69 -17.32 4.58
N THR A 175 15.63 -16.48 4.11
CA THR A 175 15.33 -15.37 3.19
C THR A 175 14.74 -15.90 1.87
N SER A 176 15.27 -16.98 1.33
CA SER A 176 14.80 -17.62 0.10
C SER A 176 13.37 -18.14 0.26
N GLU A 177 13.06 -18.79 1.38
CA GLU A 177 11.71 -19.27 1.71
C GLU A 177 10.70 -18.12 1.82
N ILE A 178 11.10 -17.01 2.47
CA ILE A 178 10.27 -15.81 2.58
C ILE A 178 9.97 -15.25 1.19
N LEU A 179 10.96 -15.13 0.30
CA LEU A 179 10.74 -14.65 -1.07
C LEU A 179 9.77 -15.53 -1.85
N VAL A 180 9.89 -16.86 -1.72
CA VAL A 180 8.97 -17.79 -2.36
C VAL A 180 7.54 -17.56 -1.88
N ARG A 181 7.34 -17.46 -0.56
CA ARG A 181 6.02 -17.33 0.08
C ARG A 181 5.33 -16.01 -0.23
N GLU A 182 6.08 -14.91 -0.09
CA GLU A 182 5.54 -13.55 -0.13
C GLU A 182 5.52 -12.95 -1.54
N VAL A 183 6.48 -13.32 -2.39
CA VAL A 183 6.65 -12.69 -3.71
C VAL A 183 6.45 -13.68 -4.83
N PHE A 184 7.23 -14.76 -4.90
CA PHE A 184 7.28 -15.58 -6.12
C PHE A 184 5.97 -16.31 -6.37
N ARG A 185 5.30 -16.74 -5.31
CA ARG A 185 3.96 -17.35 -5.38
C ARG A 185 2.91 -16.43 -6.03
N VAL A 186 3.03 -15.12 -5.87
CA VAL A 186 2.03 -14.15 -6.34
C VAL A 186 2.45 -13.50 -7.65
N HIS A 187 3.73 -13.17 -7.80
CA HIS A 187 4.25 -12.31 -8.85
C HIS A 187 5.17 -13.01 -9.85
N GLY A 188 5.55 -14.27 -9.56
CA GLY A 188 6.51 -15.03 -10.35
C GLY A 188 7.97 -14.77 -9.98
N LEU A 189 8.87 -15.46 -10.69
CA LEU A 189 10.32 -15.37 -10.44
C LEU A 189 10.93 -14.09 -11.05
N PRO A 190 11.87 -13.44 -10.34
CA PRO A 190 12.64 -12.33 -10.88
C PRO A 190 13.80 -12.83 -11.76
N SER A 191 14.36 -11.94 -12.58
CA SER A 191 15.62 -12.17 -13.29
C SER A 191 16.82 -11.50 -12.60
N ASP A 192 16.60 -10.55 -11.71
CA ASP A 192 17.65 -9.84 -10.97
C ASP A 192 17.18 -9.51 -9.55
N ILE A 193 18.08 -9.70 -8.58
CA ILE A 193 17.85 -9.33 -7.19
C ILE A 193 19.00 -8.43 -6.74
N VAL A 194 18.65 -7.18 -6.41
CA VAL A 194 19.57 -6.18 -5.87
C VAL A 194 19.47 -6.19 -4.34
N SER A 195 20.60 -6.17 -3.65
CA SER A 195 20.63 -6.04 -2.18
C SER A 195 21.86 -5.27 -1.72
N ASP A 196 21.92 -4.95 -0.43
CA ASP A 196 23.15 -4.52 0.22
C ASP A 196 24.18 -5.67 0.34
N ARG A 197 25.33 -5.38 0.96
CA ARG A 197 26.40 -6.36 1.20
C ARG A 197 26.23 -7.15 2.51
N GLY A 198 25.00 -7.30 3.01
CA GLY A 198 24.71 -8.15 4.16
C GLY A 198 25.27 -9.57 3.98
N LEU A 199 25.67 -10.20 5.10
CA LEU A 199 26.25 -11.55 5.11
C LEU A 199 25.34 -12.60 4.45
N GLN A 200 24.02 -12.45 4.63
CA GLN A 200 23.01 -13.30 4.02
C GLN A 200 23.04 -13.23 2.48
N PHE A 201 23.22 -12.04 1.90
CA PHE A 201 23.20 -11.83 0.45
C PHE A 201 24.54 -12.12 -0.23
N THR A 202 25.63 -12.20 0.54
CA THR A 202 26.97 -12.55 0.03
C THR A 202 27.27 -14.05 0.14
N SER A 203 26.45 -14.80 0.86
CA SER A 203 26.63 -16.23 1.13
C SER A 203 26.60 -17.11 -0.13
N ALA A 204 27.28 -18.25 -0.07
CA ALA A 204 27.23 -19.26 -1.15
C ALA A 204 25.82 -19.82 -1.36
N VAL A 205 25.07 -20.02 -0.27
CA VAL A 205 23.67 -20.50 -0.33
C VAL A 205 22.81 -19.53 -1.13
N TRP A 206 22.94 -18.23 -0.90
CA TRP A 206 22.20 -17.21 -1.64
C TRP A 206 22.52 -17.21 -3.13
N LYS A 207 23.81 -17.29 -3.48
CA LYS A 207 24.27 -17.37 -4.87
C LYS A 207 23.71 -18.62 -5.56
N SER A 208 23.75 -19.77 -4.89
CA SER A 208 23.20 -21.03 -5.42
C SER A 208 21.68 -20.96 -5.61
N PHE A 209 20.95 -20.36 -4.67
CA PHE A 209 19.51 -20.14 -4.79
C PHE A 209 19.18 -19.26 -6.01
N CYS A 210 19.86 -18.12 -6.15
CA CYS A 210 19.64 -17.21 -7.28
C CYS A 210 19.97 -17.88 -8.62
N LEU A 211 21.07 -18.63 -8.69
CA LEU A 211 21.42 -19.44 -9.86
C LEU A 211 20.32 -20.45 -10.20
N ALA A 212 19.78 -21.16 -9.20
CA ALA A 212 18.76 -22.18 -9.38
C ALA A 212 17.44 -21.62 -9.93
N ILE A 213 17.08 -20.38 -9.57
CA ILE A 213 15.89 -19.70 -10.12
C ILE A 213 16.19 -18.90 -11.40
N GLY A 214 17.43 -18.90 -11.89
CA GLY A 214 17.85 -18.16 -13.07
C GLY A 214 17.97 -16.64 -12.87
N ALA A 215 18.14 -16.17 -11.63
CA ALA A 215 18.29 -14.76 -11.30
C ALA A 215 19.75 -14.35 -11.10
N THR A 216 20.10 -13.14 -11.53
CA THR A 216 21.37 -12.50 -11.20
C THR A 216 21.33 -11.86 -9.81
N VAL A 217 22.48 -11.83 -9.13
CA VAL A 217 22.64 -11.13 -7.84
C VAL A 217 23.47 -9.89 -8.04
N SER A 218 22.89 -8.74 -7.69
CA SER A 218 23.50 -7.42 -7.83
C SER A 218 23.73 -6.81 -6.45
N LEU A 219 24.97 -6.79 -5.97
CA LEU A 219 25.29 -6.20 -4.67
C LEU A 219 25.58 -4.71 -4.82
N THR A 220 24.92 -3.87 -4.03
CA THR A 220 25.22 -2.43 -4.01
C THR A 220 26.60 -2.23 -3.39
N SER A 221 27.35 -1.23 -3.85
CA SER A 221 28.65 -0.93 -3.24
C SER A 221 28.45 0.00 -2.04
N GLY A 222 29.22 -0.20 -0.97
CA GLY A 222 29.17 0.68 0.21
C GLY A 222 29.51 2.14 -0.09
N PHE A 223 30.14 2.43 -1.23
CA PHE A 223 30.46 3.77 -1.73
C PHE A 223 29.45 4.31 -2.76
N HIS A 224 28.50 3.50 -3.23
CA HIS A 224 27.40 3.92 -4.12
C HIS A 224 26.02 3.51 -3.56
N PRO A 225 25.62 4.04 -2.39
CA PRO A 225 24.22 3.95 -1.91
C PRO A 225 23.22 4.46 -2.96
N GLN A 226 23.71 5.26 -3.92
CA GLN A 226 22.96 5.77 -5.04
C GLN A 226 22.29 4.71 -5.93
N SER A 227 22.85 3.48 -6.00
CA SER A 227 22.28 2.38 -6.79
C SER A 227 21.00 1.81 -6.18
N ASN A 228 20.86 1.85 -4.85
CA ASN A 228 19.65 1.43 -4.14
C ASN A 228 18.80 2.60 -3.61
N GLY A 229 19.16 3.85 -3.91
CA GLY A 229 18.53 5.04 -3.34
C GLY A 229 17.01 5.14 -3.56
N GLN A 230 16.45 4.39 -4.52
CA GLN A 230 15.00 4.27 -4.67
C GLN A 230 14.36 3.40 -3.57
N ALA A 231 14.96 2.26 -3.23
CA ALA A 231 14.50 1.41 -2.14
C ALA A 231 14.73 2.10 -0.78
N GLU A 232 15.90 2.74 -0.60
CA GLU A 232 16.20 3.52 0.63
C GLU A 232 15.17 4.62 0.88
N ARG A 233 14.77 5.36 -0.16
CA ARG A 233 13.68 6.35 -0.04
C ARG A 233 12.34 5.70 0.31
N GLY A 234 12.06 4.52 -0.24
CA GLY A 234 10.88 3.72 0.11
C GLY A 234 10.89 3.34 1.59
N ASN A 235 12.03 2.87 2.09
CA ASN A 235 12.25 2.43 3.46
C ASN A 235 12.12 3.59 4.44
N HIS A 236 12.79 4.72 4.20
CA HIS A 236 12.62 5.92 5.03
C HIS A 236 11.16 6.41 5.05
N LYS A 237 10.45 6.30 3.92
CA LYS A 237 9.03 6.67 3.88
C LYS A 237 8.18 5.68 4.68
N MET A 238 8.47 4.38 4.60
CA MET A 238 7.84 3.32 5.38
C MET A 238 8.06 3.56 6.88
N GLU A 239 9.31 3.76 7.31
CA GLU A 239 9.67 4.01 8.72
C GLU A 239 8.95 5.24 9.29
N SER A 240 9.03 6.39 8.62
CA SER A 240 8.33 7.61 9.06
C SER A 240 6.80 7.44 9.12
N THR A 241 6.24 6.56 8.30
CA THR A 241 4.80 6.24 8.31
C THR A 241 4.47 5.31 9.47
N LEU A 242 5.30 4.29 9.70
CA LEU A 242 5.17 3.35 10.81
C LEU A 242 5.29 4.08 12.15
N CYS A 243 6.31 4.93 12.34
CA CYS A 243 6.48 5.76 13.55
C CYS A 243 5.25 6.61 13.86
N CYS A 244 4.59 7.19 12.84
CA CYS A 244 3.34 7.91 13.05
C CYS A 244 2.22 6.98 13.55
N LEU A 245 2.06 5.78 12.98
CA LEU A 245 1.00 4.86 13.39
C LEU A 245 1.22 4.28 14.79
N VAL A 246 2.47 4.07 15.18
CA VAL A 246 2.84 3.42 16.46
C VAL A 246 3.27 4.44 17.51
N SER A 247 3.03 5.74 17.29
CA SER A 247 3.54 6.80 18.16
C SER A 247 3.10 6.66 19.62
N SER A 248 1.91 6.09 19.85
CA SER A 248 1.38 5.80 21.19
C SER A 248 1.77 4.43 21.75
N ASP A 249 2.11 3.47 20.87
CA ASP A 249 2.48 2.11 21.25
C ASP A 249 3.48 1.52 20.25
N PRO A 250 4.78 1.81 20.43
CA PRO A 250 5.84 1.31 19.55
C PRO A 250 5.92 -0.21 19.46
N ALA A 251 5.46 -0.94 20.49
CA ALA A 251 5.49 -2.40 20.52
C ALA A 251 4.39 -3.04 19.65
N SER A 252 3.48 -2.25 19.06
CA SER A 252 2.43 -2.74 18.17
C SER A 252 2.81 -2.76 16.69
N TRP A 253 4.02 -2.36 16.31
CA TRP A 253 4.38 -2.09 14.92
C TRP A 253 4.14 -3.24 13.94
N ALA A 254 4.35 -4.49 14.35
CA ALA A 254 4.16 -5.65 13.49
C ALA A 254 2.69 -5.76 13.05
N SER A 255 1.74 -5.58 13.97
CA SER A 255 0.30 -5.55 13.70
C SER A 255 -0.15 -4.38 12.81
N GLN A 256 0.64 -3.30 12.76
CA GLN A 256 0.34 -2.10 11.98
C GLN A 256 0.91 -2.16 10.56
N LEU A 257 1.92 -3.00 10.33
CA LEU A 257 2.65 -3.08 9.07
C LEU A 257 1.77 -3.35 7.83
N PRO A 258 0.71 -4.19 7.89
CA PRO A 258 -0.20 -4.37 6.75
C PRO A 258 -0.83 -3.07 6.26
N TRP A 259 -1.13 -2.13 7.17
CA TRP A 259 -1.71 -0.83 6.83
C TRP A 259 -0.68 0.11 6.21
N VAL A 260 0.58 0.03 6.65
CA VAL A 260 1.70 0.74 6.03
C VAL A 260 1.92 0.24 4.60
N VAL A 261 1.92 -1.07 4.38
CA VAL A 261 2.00 -1.67 3.03
C VAL A 261 0.84 -1.19 2.15
N TYR A 262 -0.39 -1.26 2.67
CA TYR A 262 -1.58 -0.81 1.94
C TYR A 262 -1.49 0.67 1.54
N SER A 263 -1.19 1.55 2.50
CA SER A 263 -1.09 2.99 2.22
C SER A 263 0.07 3.33 1.30
N HIS A 264 1.23 2.66 1.45
CA HIS A 264 2.39 2.84 0.59
C HIS A 264 2.07 2.51 -0.87
N ASN A 265 1.41 1.37 -1.09
CA ASN A 265 1.12 0.89 -2.43
C ASN A 265 -0.07 1.60 -3.07
N THR A 266 -1.08 2.02 -2.31
CA THR A 266 -2.33 2.56 -2.87
C THR A 266 -2.39 4.09 -2.91
N LEU A 267 -1.55 4.81 -2.17
CA LEU A 267 -1.50 6.27 -2.27
C LEU A 267 -0.61 6.73 -3.44
N PRO A 268 -0.98 7.84 -4.11
CA PRO A 268 -0.24 8.32 -5.25
C PRO A 268 1.16 8.83 -4.89
N THR A 269 2.08 8.70 -5.83
CA THR A 269 3.42 9.25 -5.72
C THR A 269 3.52 10.58 -6.43
N SER A 270 4.43 11.46 -5.98
CA SER A 270 4.66 12.76 -6.62
C SER A 270 5.30 12.63 -8.00
N ALA A 271 6.04 11.54 -8.25
CA ALA A 271 6.76 11.33 -9.50
C ALA A 271 5.82 11.00 -10.67
N THR A 272 4.81 10.15 -10.45
CA THR A 272 3.92 9.71 -11.54
C THR A 272 2.49 10.24 -11.41
N GLY A 273 2.10 10.76 -10.24
CA GLY A 273 0.70 11.07 -9.92
C GLY A 273 -0.19 9.83 -9.74
N MET A 274 0.34 8.63 -10.01
CA MET A 274 -0.32 7.33 -9.85
C MET A 274 0.14 6.64 -8.58
N SER A 275 -0.68 5.73 -8.07
CA SER A 275 -0.25 4.82 -7.01
C SER A 275 0.58 3.66 -7.57
N LEU A 276 1.35 3.01 -6.71
CA LEU A 276 2.17 1.86 -7.09
C LEU A 276 1.30 0.68 -7.48
N PHE A 277 0.16 0.53 -6.78
CA PHE A 277 -0.88 -0.43 -7.11
C PHE A 277 -1.42 -0.18 -8.52
N GLN A 278 -1.69 1.07 -8.90
CA GLN A 278 -2.15 1.41 -10.23
C GLN A 278 -1.07 1.16 -11.29
N CYS A 279 0.20 1.46 -11.00
CA CYS A 279 1.30 1.11 -11.89
C CYS A 279 1.44 -0.40 -12.11
N LEU A 280 1.11 -1.22 -11.11
CA LEU A 280 1.22 -2.67 -11.16
C LEU A 280 0.00 -3.33 -11.85
N TYR A 281 -1.21 -2.97 -11.41
CA TYR A 281 -2.45 -3.65 -11.81
C TYR A 281 -3.27 -2.90 -12.87
N GLY A 282 -2.88 -1.68 -13.23
CA GLY A 282 -3.57 -0.87 -14.22
C GLY A 282 -4.84 -0.16 -13.73
N TYR A 283 -5.22 -0.33 -12.46
CA TYR A 283 -6.39 0.33 -11.87
C TYR A 283 -6.12 0.80 -10.44
N GLN A 284 -6.91 1.75 -9.96
CA GLN A 284 -6.86 2.23 -8.58
C GLN A 284 -7.96 1.55 -7.74
N PRO A 285 -7.66 0.95 -6.57
CA PRO A 285 -8.69 0.31 -5.76
C PRO A 285 -9.70 1.35 -5.28
N PRO A 286 -11.01 1.12 -5.45
CA PRO A 286 -12.06 2.08 -5.11
C PRO A 286 -12.01 2.40 -3.62
N LEU A 287 -12.30 3.66 -3.24
CA LEU A 287 -12.46 3.98 -1.82
C LEU A 287 -13.80 3.52 -1.32
N PHE A 288 -14.86 3.77 -2.08
CA PHE A 288 -16.24 3.49 -1.67
C PHE A 288 -16.87 2.49 -2.64
N PRO A 289 -17.80 1.62 -2.19
CA PRO A 289 -18.49 0.67 -3.08
C PRO A 289 -19.19 1.34 -4.26
N SER A 290 -19.67 2.58 -4.06
CA SER A 290 -20.29 3.39 -5.09
C SER A 290 -19.38 3.63 -6.31
N GLN A 291 -18.06 3.50 -6.15
CA GLN A 291 -17.04 3.70 -7.18
C GLN A 291 -16.66 2.40 -7.92
N GLU A 292 -17.15 1.22 -7.52
CA GLU A 292 -16.82 -0.03 -8.22
C GLU A 292 -17.36 -0.09 -9.65
N LYS A 293 -18.51 0.55 -9.91
CA LYS A 293 -19.11 0.60 -11.26
C LYS A 293 -18.18 1.23 -12.29
N ASP A 294 -17.33 2.17 -11.88
CA ASP A 294 -16.40 2.88 -12.76
C ASP A 294 -15.23 1.99 -13.25
N LEU A 295 -14.86 0.94 -12.51
CA LEU A 295 -13.76 0.04 -12.88
C LEU A 295 -14.09 -0.83 -14.11
N SER A 296 -15.35 -1.28 -14.20
CA SER A 296 -15.82 -2.13 -15.30
C SER A 296 -15.75 -1.45 -16.68
N HIS A 297 -15.76 -0.12 -16.73
CA HIS A 297 -15.64 0.66 -17.97
C HIS A 297 -14.20 0.93 -18.40
N GLN A 298 -13.23 0.91 -17.47
CA GLN A 298 -11.81 1.13 -17.80
C GLN A 298 -11.15 -0.12 -18.41
N ALA A 299 -11.58 -1.32 -18.00
CA ALA A 299 -11.08 -2.59 -18.54
C ALA A 299 -11.50 -2.86 -20.01
N ARG A 300 -12.43 -2.08 -20.57
CA ARG A 300 -12.92 -2.25 -21.96
C ARG A 300 -12.26 -1.32 -22.99
N LYS A 301 -11.29 -0.50 -22.58
CA LYS A 301 -10.61 0.46 -23.46
C LYS A 301 -9.09 0.30 -23.53
N ALA A 302 -8.55 -0.80 -23.03
CA ALA A 302 -7.15 -1.19 -23.22
C ALA A 302 -7.05 -2.31 -24.26
#